data_AF-A0AAR2L826-F1
#
_entry.id   AF-A0AAR2L826-F1
#
_cell.length_a   1.000
_cell.length_b   1.000
_cell.length_c   1.000
_cell.angle_alpha   90.00
_cell.angle_beta   90.00
_cell.angle_gamma   90.00
#
_symmetry.space_group_name_H-M   'P 1'
#
loop_
_entity.id
_entity.type
_entity.pdbx_description
1 polymer ?
#
loop_
_entity_poly.entity_id
_entity_poly.type
_entity_poly.pdbx_seq_one_letter_code
_entity_poly.pdbx_strand_id
1 'polypeptide(L)'
;MASNPYDEVQLNKKHEEILGRRAVLLQQMEICYEQQKAKKKKQGMMSEAAHERNVKLLEDFQKVENCLRARPLLHPDVLNLQTRYWASVERDLPEWENYLLGKGPAPVTEGGQLRGLQVQKDTRQDSSPARNKGKPPRPKPRTDV
;
A
#
# COMPACT_ATOMS: atom_id res chain seq x y z
N MET A 1 71.56 -35.48 -2.88
CA MET A 1 71.40 -34.38 -1.92
C MET A 1 70.47 -34.88 -0.83
N ALA A 2 71.00 -35.41 0.27
CA ALA A 2 70.16 -35.80 1.41
C ALA A 2 69.77 -34.51 2.15
N SER A 3 68.47 -34.31 2.38
CA SER A 3 67.98 -33.19 3.18
C SER A 3 68.55 -33.25 4.59
N ASN A 4 68.88 -32.09 5.17
CA ASN A 4 69.39 -32.01 6.53
C ASN A 4 68.29 -32.45 7.51
N PRO A 5 68.52 -33.44 8.39
CA PRO A 5 67.51 -33.94 9.32
C PRO A 5 66.93 -32.86 10.24
N TYR A 6 67.67 -31.78 10.48
CA TYR A 6 67.19 -30.63 11.23
C TYR A 6 66.03 -29.89 10.53
N ASP A 7 66.11 -29.74 9.20
CA ASP A 7 65.09 -29.04 8.41
C ASP A 7 63.80 -29.87 8.34
N GLU A 8 63.91 -31.20 8.32
CA GLU A 8 62.77 -32.12 8.36
C GLU A 8 62.00 -32.02 9.69
N VAL A 9 62.72 -31.93 10.80
CA VAL A 9 62.10 -31.75 12.13
C VAL A 9 61.36 -30.41 12.21
N GLN A 10 61.96 -29.33 11.69
CA GLN A 10 61.30 -28.03 11.65
C GLN A 10 60.06 -28.01 10.74
N LEU A 11 60.14 -28.68 9.58
CA LEU A 11 59.02 -28.80 8.66
C LEU A 11 57.86 -29.56 9.29
N ASN A 12 58.14 -30.68 9.96
CA ASN A 12 57.14 -31.46 10.68
C ASN A 12 56.48 -30.63 11.78
N LYS A 13 57.25 -29.85 12.54
CA LYS A 13 56.68 -28.95 13.56
C LYS A 13 55.69 -27.95 12.95
N LYS A 14 56.07 -27.30 11.83
CA LYS A 14 55.17 -26.38 11.13
C LYS A 14 53.94 -27.08 10.56
N HIS A 15 54.10 -28.32 10.09
CA HIS A 15 52.99 -29.12 9.58
C HIS A 15 51.96 -29.39 10.67
N GLU A 16 52.38 -29.84 11.85
CA GLU A 16 51.50 -30.07 13.00
C GLU A 16 50.81 -28.79 13.44
N GLU A 17 51.51 -27.65 13.45
CA GLU A 17 50.90 -26.34 13.74
C GLU A 17 49.80 -25.97 12.72
N ILE A 18 50.04 -26.22 11.43
CA ILE A 18 49.05 -25.98 10.36
C ILE A 18 47.85 -26.91 10.53
N LEU A 19 48.07 -28.20 10.81
CA LEU A 19 47.00 -29.16 11.05
C LEU A 19 46.15 -28.77 12.26
N GLY A 20 46.78 -28.37 13.36
CA GLY A 20 46.08 -27.89 14.56
C GLY A 20 45.21 -26.66 14.27
N ARG A 21 45.75 -25.66 13.57
CA ARG A 21 44.99 -24.47 13.17
C ARG A 21 43.81 -24.82 12.25
N ARG A 22 44.02 -25.72 11.29
CA ARG A 22 42.97 -26.19 10.38
C ARG A 22 41.86 -26.92 11.12
N ALA A 23 42.20 -27.79 12.08
CA ALA A 23 41.23 -28.52 12.88
C ALA A 23 40.32 -27.57 13.67
N VAL A 24 40.90 -26.54 14.32
CA VAL A 24 40.13 -25.52 15.06
C VAL A 24 39.21 -24.74 14.13
N LEU A 25 39.70 -24.31 12.96
CA LEU A 25 38.89 -23.56 12.00
C LEU A 25 37.72 -24.39 11.48
N LEU A 26 37.95 -25.66 11.12
CA LEU A 26 36.90 -26.56 10.67
C LEU A 26 35.84 -26.78 11.75
N GLN A 27 36.26 -26.97 13.01
CA GLN A 27 35.33 -27.09 14.12
C GLN A 27 34.48 -25.84 14.31
N GLN A 28 35.07 -24.64 14.19
CA GLN A 28 34.32 -23.38 14.27
C GLN A 28 33.31 -23.24 13.12
N MET A 29 33.72 -23.59 11.90
CA MET A 29 32.84 -23.57 10.73
C MET A 29 31.65 -24.52 10.88
N GLU A 30 31.89 -25.73 11.38
CA GLU A 30 30.85 -26.73 11.66
C GLU A 30 29.82 -26.19 12.65
N ILE A 31 30.29 -25.58 13.76
CA ILE A 31 29.42 -24.98 14.78
C ILE A 31 28.58 -23.86 14.18
N CYS A 32 29.19 -22.93 13.42
CA CYS A 32 28.47 -21.84 12.78
C CYS A 32 27.43 -22.35 11.77
N TYR A 33 27.78 -23.38 11.00
CA TYR A 33 26.88 -23.99 10.03
C TYR A 33 25.66 -24.61 10.71
N GLU A 34 25.85 -25.43 11.74
CA GLU A 34 24.75 -26.07 12.45
C GLU A 34 23.85 -25.06 13.17
N GLN A 35 24.43 -23.98 13.73
CA GLN A 35 23.64 -22.87 14.27
C GLN A 35 22.79 -22.18 13.21
N GLN A 36 23.35 -21.90 12.03
CA GLN A 36 22.60 -21.28 10.94
C GLN A 36 21.48 -22.19 10.42
N LYS A 37 21.78 -23.49 10.28
CA LYS A 37 20.82 -24.52 9.88
C LYS A 37 19.66 -24.63 10.86
N ALA A 38 19.94 -24.66 12.17
CA ALA A 38 18.91 -24.65 13.21
C ALA A 38 18.05 -23.37 13.18
N LYS A 39 18.67 -22.20 12.98
CA LYS A 39 17.94 -20.92 12.83
C LYS A 39 17.01 -20.94 11.62
N LYS A 40 17.50 -21.37 10.46
CA LYS A 40 16.70 -21.50 9.22
C LYS A 40 15.54 -22.47 9.40
N LYS A 41 15.78 -23.62 10.03
CA LYS A 41 14.72 -24.59 10.34
C LYS A 41 13.64 -23.97 11.24
N LYS A 42 14.04 -23.30 12.32
CA LYS A 42 13.10 -22.62 13.23
C LYS A 42 12.30 -21.53 12.50
N GLN A 43 12.94 -20.74 11.66
CA GLN A 43 12.28 -19.71 10.86
C GLN A 43 11.29 -20.31 9.86
N GLY A 44 11.65 -21.41 9.19
CA GLY A 44 10.78 -22.14 8.28
C GLY A 44 9.50 -22.60 8.98
N MET A 45 9.63 -23.26 10.13
CA MET A 45 8.49 -23.70 10.95
C MET A 45 7.57 -22.54 11.36
N MET A 46 8.15 -21.41 11.79
CA MET A 46 7.35 -20.23 12.16
C MET A 46 6.63 -19.62 10.97
N SER A 47 7.30 -19.57 9.81
CA SER A 47 6.72 -19.06 8.57
C SER A 47 5.58 -19.95 8.08
N GLU A 48 5.73 -21.26 8.16
CA GLU A 48 4.71 -22.24 7.78
C GLU A 48 3.49 -22.13 8.70
N ALA A 49 3.69 -22.12 10.03
CA ALA A 49 2.60 -21.93 10.99
C ALA A 49 1.87 -20.58 10.79
N ALA A 50 2.60 -19.51 10.49
CA ALA A 50 2.01 -18.22 10.17
C ALA A 50 1.23 -18.26 8.84
N HIS A 51 1.74 -18.98 7.85
CA HIS A 51 1.07 -19.18 6.56
C HIS A 51 -0.25 -19.94 6.73
N GLU A 52 -0.24 -21.07 7.44
CA GLU A 52 -1.46 -21.85 7.74
C GLU A 52 -2.51 -21.02 8.47
N ARG A 53 -2.09 -20.25 9.49
CA ARG A 53 -2.97 -19.31 10.18
C ARG A 53 -3.56 -18.27 9.23
N ASN A 54 -2.74 -17.68 8.37
CA ASN A 54 -3.18 -16.64 7.44
C ASN A 54 -4.16 -17.19 6.39
N VAL A 55 -3.92 -18.40 5.88
CA VAL A 55 -4.86 -19.09 4.97
C VAL A 55 -6.22 -19.25 5.64
N LYS A 56 -6.26 -19.76 6.87
CA LYS A 56 -7.52 -19.91 7.62
C LYS A 56 -8.24 -18.57 7.84
N LEU A 57 -7.50 -17.52 8.20
CA LEU A 57 -8.08 -16.19 8.38
C LEU A 57 -8.66 -15.64 7.08
N LEU A 58 -7.98 -15.84 5.95
CA LEU A 58 -8.47 -15.42 4.64
C LEU A 58 -9.75 -16.18 4.25
N GLU A 59 -9.82 -17.47 4.51
CA GLU A 59 -11.04 -18.25 4.31
C GLU A 59 -12.21 -17.73 5.15
N ASP A 60 -11.95 -17.41 6.42
CA ASP A 60 -12.99 -16.86 7.30
C ASP A 60 -13.43 -15.47 6.86
N PHE A 61 -12.51 -14.60 6.42
CA PHE A 61 -12.86 -13.31 5.82
C PHE A 61 -13.70 -13.48 4.55
N GLN A 62 -13.34 -14.42 3.68
CA GLN A 62 -14.11 -14.70 2.46
C GLN A 62 -15.53 -15.16 2.80
N LYS A 63 -15.70 -16.01 3.82
CA LYS A 63 -17.02 -16.43 4.29
C LYS A 63 -17.84 -15.24 4.77
N VAL A 64 -17.25 -14.38 5.61
CA VAL A 64 -17.94 -13.18 6.11
C VAL A 64 -18.28 -12.23 4.97
N GLU A 65 -17.37 -11.99 4.03
CA GLU A 65 -17.64 -11.15 2.85
C GLU A 65 -18.82 -11.71 2.05
N ASN A 66 -18.82 -13.01 1.76
CA ASN A 66 -19.91 -13.65 1.03
C ASN A 66 -21.26 -13.50 1.76
N CYS A 67 -21.27 -13.67 3.08
CA CYS A 67 -22.46 -13.44 3.90
C CYS A 67 -22.95 -11.99 3.82
N LEU A 68 -22.03 -11.03 3.86
CA LEU A 68 -22.36 -9.61 3.73
C LEU A 68 -22.85 -9.24 2.33
N ARG A 69 -22.28 -9.86 1.28
CA ARG A 69 -22.72 -9.68 -0.11
C ARG A 69 -24.12 -10.24 -0.34
N ALA A 70 -24.43 -11.40 0.25
CA ALA A 70 -25.73 -12.04 0.12
C ALA A 70 -26.84 -11.32 0.90
N ARG A 71 -26.50 -10.55 1.94
CA ARG A 71 -27.46 -9.86 2.80
C ARG A 71 -27.68 -8.41 2.32
N PRO A 72 -28.94 -7.94 2.22
CA PRO A 72 -29.19 -6.51 2.08
C PRO A 72 -28.60 -5.75 3.28
N LEU A 73 -27.63 -4.87 3.01
CA LEU A 73 -26.89 -4.13 4.04
C LEU A 73 -27.79 -3.24 4.91
N LEU A 74 -28.93 -2.82 4.38
CA LEU A 74 -29.91 -1.95 5.05
C LEU A 74 -31.31 -2.56 4.95
N HIS A 75 -32.12 -2.36 6.00
CA HIS A 75 -33.52 -2.76 5.99
C HIS A 75 -34.26 -2.07 4.84
N PRO A 76 -35.19 -2.74 4.13
CA PRO A 76 -35.95 -2.16 3.03
C PRO A 76 -36.58 -0.80 3.35
N ASP A 77 -37.03 -0.59 4.59
CA ASP A 77 -37.61 0.69 5.02
C ASP A 77 -36.58 1.84 5.04
N VAL A 78 -35.33 1.55 5.41
CA VAL A 78 -34.23 2.53 5.40
C VAL A 78 -33.88 2.87 3.97
N LEU A 79 -33.83 1.88 3.08
CA LEU A 79 -33.63 2.10 1.65
C LEU A 79 -34.77 2.94 1.05
N ASN A 80 -36.02 2.61 1.37
CA ASN A 80 -37.18 3.35 0.92
C ASN A 80 -37.20 4.79 1.45
N LEU A 81 -36.83 4.99 2.72
CA LEU A 81 -36.67 6.32 3.29
C LEU A 81 -35.57 7.11 2.57
N GLN A 82 -34.40 6.50 2.33
CA GLN A 82 -33.30 7.12 1.59
C GLN A 82 -33.75 7.54 0.19
N THR A 83 -34.40 6.65 -0.57
CA THR A 83 -34.92 6.94 -1.90
C THR A 83 -35.92 8.10 -1.88
N ARG A 84 -36.88 8.08 -0.94
CA ARG A 84 -37.86 9.16 -0.79
C ARG A 84 -37.23 10.48 -0.37
N TYR A 85 -36.21 10.43 0.49
CA TYR A 85 -35.46 11.60 0.92
C TYR A 85 -34.75 12.25 -0.27
N TRP A 86 -33.96 11.50 -1.04
CA TRP A 86 -33.27 12.04 -2.22
C TRP A 86 -34.25 12.54 -3.28
N ALA A 87 -35.36 11.85 -3.51
CA ALA A 87 -36.42 12.35 -4.38
C ALA A 87 -37.07 13.64 -3.85
N SER A 88 -37.15 13.85 -2.53
CA SER A 88 -37.60 15.13 -1.98
C SER A 88 -36.55 16.21 -2.19
N VAL A 89 -35.28 15.91 -1.91
CA VAL A 89 -34.17 16.84 -2.16
C VAL A 89 -34.21 17.30 -3.61
N GLU A 90 -34.32 16.38 -4.57
CA GLU A 90 -34.43 16.69 -6.01
C GLU A 90 -35.62 17.57 -6.38
N ARG A 91 -36.78 17.37 -5.72
CA ARG A 91 -37.97 18.21 -5.94
C ARG A 91 -37.83 19.60 -5.34
N ASP A 92 -37.16 19.68 -4.20
CA ASP A 92 -36.97 20.89 -3.42
C ASP A 92 -35.65 21.60 -3.80
N LEU A 93 -34.97 21.15 -4.86
CA LEU A 93 -33.76 21.77 -5.38
C LEU A 93 -34.07 23.21 -5.82
N PRO A 94 -33.38 24.22 -5.27
CA PRO A 94 -33.64 25.59 -5.64
C PRO A 94 -33.25 25.89 -7.09
N GLU A 95 -33.95 26.84 -7.71
CA GLU A 95 -33.71 27.23 -9.11
C GLU A 95 -32.28 27.71 -9.39
N TRP A 96 -31.60 28.26 -8.36
CA TRP A 96 -30.22 28.70 -8.49
C TRP A 96 -29.25 27.57 -8.85
N GLU A 97 -29.56 26.30 -8.55
CA GLU A 97 -28.68 25.19 -8.90
C GLU A 97 -28.60 24.98 -10.41
N ASN A 98 -29.74 25.03 -11.10
CA ASN A 98 -29.78 24.91 -12.56
C ASN A 98 -29.04 26.07 -13.24
N TYR A 99 -29.08 27.25 -12.64
CA TYR A 99 -28.28 28.39 -13.07
C TYR A 99 -26.77 28.19 -12.83
N LEU A 100 -26.36 27.75 -11.64
CA LEU A 100 -24.95 27.45 -11.34
C LEU A 100 -24.38 26.33 -12.22
N LEU A 101 -25.21 25.39 -12.65
CA LEU A 101 -24.85 24.31 -13.57
C LEU A 101 -24.92 24.73 -15.05
N GLY A 102 -25.29 25.98 -15.36
CA GLY A 102 -25.37 26.52 -16.72
C GLY A 102 -26.52 25.93 -17.57
N LYS A 103 -27.51 25.30 -16.93
CA LYS A 103 -28.65 24.64 -17.59
C LYS A 103 -29.95 25.46 -17.55
N GLY A 104 -29.95 26.59 -16.83
CA GLY A 104 -31.14 27.42 -16.66
C GLY A 104 -30.83 28.93 -16.63
N PRO A 105 -31.87 29.77 -16.81
CA PRO A 105 -31.76 31.22 -16.71
C PRO A 105 -31.39 31.66 -15.29
N ALA A 106 -30.84 32.88 -15.16
CA ALA A 106 -30.49 33.44 -13.86
C ALA A 106 -31.74 33.58 -12.97
N PRO A 107 -31.67 33.15 -11.69
CA PRO A 107 -32.82 33.23 -10.80
C PRO A 107 -33.25 34.68 -10.64
N VAL A 108 -34.54 34.96 -10.83
CA VAL A 108 -35.11 36.29 -10.66
C VAL A 108 -35.18 36.56 -9.17
N THR A 109 -34.19 37.29 -8.66
CA THR A 109 -34.24 37.82 -7.29
C THR A 109 -35.30 38.93 -7.28
N GLU A 110 -36.46 38.65 -6.70
CA GLU A 110 -37.45 39.69 -6.38
C GLU A 110 -36.86 40.64 -5.34
N GLY A 111 -36.12 41.64 -5.82
CA GLY A 111 -35.53 42.67 -4.96
C GLY A 111 -34.20 43.18 -5.49
N GLY A 112 -34.26 44.12 -6.43
CA GLY A 112 -33.10 44.97 -6.74
C GLY A 112 -32.96 45.30 -8.23
N GLN A 113 -33.60 46.39 -8.66
CA GLN A 113 -33.16 47.14 -9.82
C GLN A 113 -31.68 47.49 -9.67
N LEU A 114 -30.82 46.91 -10.49
CA LEU A 114 -29.63 47.60 -10.97
C LEU A 114 -29.63 47.54 -12.49
N ARG A 115 -30.28 48.56 -13.04
CA ARG A 115 -30.21 48.98 -14.42
C ARG A 115 -28.75 49.30 -14.76
N GLY A 116 -28.25 48.66 -15.82
CA GLY A 116 -27.25 49.23 -16.71
C GLY A 116 -25.82 48.81 -16.42
N LEU A 117 -25.31 47.90 -17.26
CA LEU A 117 -24.11 48.18 -18.06
C LEU A 117 -24.16 47.30 -19.32
N GLN A 118 -24.56 47.99 -20.38
CA GLN A 118 -24.30 47.65 -21.77
C GLN A 118 -22.81 47.30 -21.95
N VAL A 119 -22.49 46.34 -22.82
CA VAL A 119 -21.50 46.48 -23.92
C VAL A 119 -20.98 45.10 -24.40
N GLN A 120 -21.35 44.81 -25.64
CA GLN A 120 -20.59 44.19 -26.74
C GLN A 120 -20.18 42.70 -26.72
N LYS A 121 -20.78 42.01 -27.69
CA LYS A 121 -20.21 41.04 -28.63
C LYS A 121 -18.73 41.31 -28.95
N ASP A 122 -17.83 40.38 -28.63
CA ASP A 122 -17.03 39.70 -29.65
C ASP A 122 -16.29 38.47 -29.11
N THR A 123 -16.31 37.45 -29.97
CA THR A 123 -15.61 36.18 -29.91
C THR A 123 -14.10 36.39 -29.92
N ARG A 124 -13.32 35.73 -29.05
CA ARG A 124 -12.13 34.90 -29.41
C ARG A 124 -11.71 33.98 -28.27
N GLN A 125 -11.41 32.76 -28.68
CA GLN A 125 -10.86 31.63 -27.95
C GLN A 125 -9.57 32.02 -27.20
N ASP A 126 -9.31 31.43 -26.03
CA ASP A 126 -8.39 30.29 -25.98
C ASP A 126 -8.20 29.69 -24.58
N SER A 127 -8.23 28.36 -24.56
CA SER A 127 -7.40 27.47 -23.74
C SER A 127 -7.61 27.41 -22.21
N SER A 128 -8.39 26.40 -21.81
CA SER A 128 -8.15 25.62 -20.58
C SER A 128 -6.75 24.96 -20.63
N PRO A 129 -6.16 24.52 -19.51
CA PRO A 129 -6.61 23.26 -18.93
C PRO A 129 -6.74 23.26 -17.39
N ALA A 130 -7.80 22.58 -16.96
CA ALA A 130 -8.04 22.14 -15.60
C ALA A 130 -6.85 21.33 -15.05
N ARG A 131 -6.26 21.80 -13.94
CA ARG A 131 -5.29 21.04 -13.16
C ARG A 131 -6.06 20.17 -12.16
N ASN A 132 -6.10 18.87 -12.45
CA ASN A 132 -6.49 17.81 -11.54
C ASN A 132 -5.82 17.96 -10.15
N LYS A 133 -6.57 18.42 -9.15
CA LYS A 133 -6.18 18.46 -7.74
C LYS A 133 -7.00 17.42 -6.99
N GLY A 134 -6.58 16.16 -7.07
CA GLY A 134 -7.33 15.05 -6.48
C GLY A 134 -6.49 13.82 -6.15
N LYS A 135 -5.20 13.99 -5.84
CA LYS A 135 -4.38 12.89 -5.32
C LYS A 135 -3.68 13.32 -4.04
N PRO A 136 -3.79 12.54 -2.94
CA PRO A 136 -3.08 12.84 -1.70
C PRO A 136 -1.56 12.67 -1.91
N PRO A 137 -0.73 13.43 -1.18
CA PRO A 137 0.72 13.41 -1.35
C PRO A 137 1.30 12.06 -0.93
N ARG A 138 2.10 11.44 -1.82
CA ARG A 138 2.87 10.24 -1.48
C ARG A 138 4.12 10.61 -0.65
N PRO A 139 4.52 9.80 0.34
CA PRO A 139 5.77 10.00 1.06
C PRO A 139 6.98 9.78 0.15
N LYS A 140 8.04 10.56 0.36
CA LYS A 140 9.31 10.46 -0.38
C LYS A 140 10.09 9.21 0.06
N PRO A 141 10.85 8.55 -0.85
CA PRO A 141 11.77 7.50 -0.46
C PRO A 141 12.91 8.09 0.40
N ARG A 142 13.29 7.37 1.46
CA ARG A 142 14.41 7.73 2.32
C ARG A 142 15.71 7.57 1.52
N THR A 143 16.54 8.61 1.51
CA THR A 143 17.92 8.53 1.07
C THR A 143 18.72 8.03 2.27
N ASP A 144 19.13 6.77 2.25
CA ASP A 144 20.11 6.26 3.20
C ASP A 144 21.51 6.73 2.73
N VAL A 145 22.19 7.48 3.59
CA VAL A 145 23.66 7.63 3.60
C VAL A 145 24.12 7.30 5.01
#